data_AF-A0A6D2I7K6-F1
#
_entry.id   AF-A0A6D2I7K6-F1
#
_cell.length_a   1.000
_cell.length_b   1.000
_cell.length_c   1.000
_cell.angle_alpha   90.00
_cell.angle_beta   90.00
_cell.angle_gamma   90.00
#
_symmetry.space_group_name_H-M   'P 1'
#
loop_
_entity.id
_entity.type
_entity.pdbx_description
1 polymer ?
#
loop_
_entity_poly.entity_id
_entity_poly.type
_entity_poly.pdbx_seq_one_letter_code
_entity_poly.pdbx_strand_id
1 'polypeptide(L)'
;MEVLAEAEVSYLSPFVCAGKSTCNIAGTAEVLLKCNFTHLIHENHEDIMPGGRARRFFERCCEVGNLEAVYFEGLRLAIHSGDINLAIEMLVRNDKGHGKSTLAAAFFAICSGDRKQASVLFQSFSVNHGGLQEEKARFLGNEIKWDIFILNQNPRYLYGDVFVSR
;
A
#
# COMPACT_ATOMS: atom_id res chain seq x y z
N MET A 1 -18.77 -3.94 -18.67
CA MET A 1 -18.27 -3.53 -17.35
C MET A 1 -17.05 -2.67 -17.66
N GLU A 2 -17.27 -1.37 -17.70
CA GLU A 2 -16.33 -0.39 -18.27
C GLU A 2 -15.31 -0.02 -17.19
N VAL A 3 -14.04 -0.27 -17.49
CA VAL A 3 -12.90 -0.07 -16.60
C VAL A 3 -12.61 1.44 -16.55
N LEU A 4 -13.00 2.10 -15.46
CA LEU A 4 -12.73 3.53 -15.23
C LEU A 4 -11.31 3.72 -14.69
N ALA A 5 -10.29 3.43 -15.50
CA ALA A 5 -8.89 3.48 -15.08
C ALA A 5 -8.17 4.84 -15.24
N GLU A 6 -8.77 5.84 -15.91
CA GLU A 6 -8.02 7.07 -16.26
C GLU A 6 -8.45 8.34 -15.51
N ALA A 7 -9.40 8.26 -14.58
CA ALA A 7 -9.97 9.46 -13.93
C ALA A 7 -9.62 9.67 -12.44
N GLU A 8 -8.93 8.75 -11.77
CA GLU A 8 -8.97 8.72 -10.29
C GLU A 8 -8.02 9.70 -9.57
N VAL A 9 -6.90 10.14 -10.16
CA VAL A 9 -5.93 11.03 -9.44
C VAL A 9 -6.27 12.52 -9.51
N SER A 10 -6.99 12.98 -10.54
CA SER A 10 -7.48 14.36 -10.60
C SER A 10 -8.64 14.63 -9.63
N TYR A 11 -9.28 13.59 -9.08
CA TYR A 11 -10.45 13.70 -8.20
C TYR A 11 -10.14 13.86 -6.70
N LEU A 12 -8.92 13.58 -6.24
CA LEU A 12 -8.59 13.74 -4.81
C LEU A 12 -8.07 15.14 -4.45
N SER A 13 -7.53 15.89 -5.42
CA SER A 13 -7.08 17.28 -5.22
C SER A 13 -8.18 18.23 -4.70
N PRO A 14 -9.44 18.15 -5.16
CA PRO A 14 -10.55 18.93 -4.60
C PRO A 14 -10.96 18.50 -3.17
N PHE A 15 -10.77 17.23 -2.77
CA PHE A 15 -11.12 16.76 -1.42
C PHE A 15 -10.15 17.26 -0.36
N VAL A 16 -8.88 17.45 -0.73
CA VAL A 16 -7.85 18.04 0.14
C VAL A 16 -8.04 19.56 0.29
N CYS A 17 -8.72 20.21 -0.67
CA CYS A 17 -8.87 21.67 -0.74
C CYS A 17 -10.29 22.24 -0.50
N ALA A 18 -11.33 21.41 -0.34
CA ALA A 18 -12.71 21.90 -0.19
C ALA A 18 -13.17 21.98 1.28
N GLY A 19 -13.97 23.00 1.59
CA GLY A 19 -14.44 23.34 2.95
C GLY A 19 -15.23 22.25 3.68
N LYS A 20 -15.57 22.53 4.96
CA LYS A 20 -16.12 21.59 5.97
C LYS A 20 -17.14 20.55 5.44
N SER A 21 -18.06 20.94 4.56
CA SER A 21 -19.11 20.03 4.05
C SER A 21 -18.57 18.93 3.13
N THR A 22 -17.53 19.20 2.34
CA THR A 22 -16.91 18.21 1.44
C THR A 22 -16.01 17.25 2.21
N CYS A 23 -15.30 17.74 3.24
CA CYS A 23 -14.61 16.89 4.22
C CYS A 23 -15.55 15.90 4.92
N ASN A 24 -16.80 16.30 5.16
CA ASN A 24 -17.79 15.45 5.83
C ASN A 24 -18.27 14.30 4.93
N ILE A 25 -18.38 14.51 3.62
CA ILE A 25 -18.82 13.47 2.66
C ILE A 25 -17.67 12.49 2.36
N ALA A 26 -16.48 13.01 2.02
CA ALA A 26 -15.30 12.17 1.78
C ALA A 26 -14.79 11.47 3.04
N GLY A 27 -15.12 12.01 4.21
CA GLY A 27 -14.78 11.43 5.50
C GLY A 27 -15.74 10.34 5.99
N THR A 28 -16.76 9.96 5.21
CA THR A 28 -17.66 8.86 5.57
C THR A 28 -16.91 7.53 5.52
N ALA A 29 -17.23 6.62 6.45
CA ALA A 29 -16.58 5.31 6.51
C ALA A 29 -16.71 4.52 5.19
N GLU A 30 -17.85 4.64 4.51
CA GLU A 30 -18.08 3.98 3.22
C GLU A 30 -17.12 4.45 2.14
N VAL A 31 -16.90 5.77 2.02
CA VAL A 31 -15.97 6.34 1.04
C VAL A 31 -14.55 5.91 1.38
N LEU A 32 -14.12 6.09 2.64
CA LEU A 32 -12.78 5.75 3.09
C LEU A 32 -12.45 4.26 2.86
N LEU A 33 -13.42 3.35 3.05
CA LEU A 33 -13.27 1.92 2.80
C LEU A 33 -13.11 1.55 1.31
N LYS A 34 -13.63 2.37 0.40
CA LYS A 34 -13.65 2.10 -1.05
C LYS A 34 -12.61 2.89 -1.84
N CYS A 35 -11.87 3.80 -1.21
CA CYS A 35 -10.82 4.56 -1.88
C CYS A 35 -9.77 3.65 -2.52
N ASN A 36 -9.48 3.91 -3.79
CA ASN A 36 -8.38 3.33 -4.54
C ASN A 36 -7.16 4.26 -4.48
N PHE A 37 -6.01 3.73 -4.10
CA PHE A 37 -4.75 4.46 -3.94
C PHE A 37 -3.69 4.06 -4.96
N THR A 38 -3.92 3.07 -5.81
CA THR A 38 -2.93 2.51 -6.74
C THR A 38 -2.24 3.62 -7.54
N HIS A 39 -3.02 4.49 -8.16
CA HIS A 39 -2.50 5.57 -9.01
C HIS A 39 -1.82 6.69 -8.20
N LEU A 40 -2.34 7.02 -7.01
CA LEU A 40 -1.67 7.96 -6.10
C LEU A 40 -0.29 7.43 -5.70
N ILE A 41 -0.17 6.12 -5.46
CA ILE A 41 1.06 5.50 -4.99
C ILE A 41 2.05 5.31 -6.12
N HIS A 42 1.58 4.94 -7.31
CA HIS A 42 2.49 4.73 -8.45
C HIS A 42 3.05 6.04 -9.02
N GLU A 43 2.33 7.15 -8.88
CA GLU A 43 2.78 8.44 -9.44
C GLU A 43 3.23 9.46 -8.40
N ASN A 44 2.67 9.43 -7.20
CA ASN A 44 2.86 10.46 -6.17
C ASN A 44 2.96 9.84 -4.76
N HIS A 45 3.73 8.75 -4.59
CA HIS A 45 3.87 8.08 -3.27
C HIS A 45 4.35 9.02 -2.16
N GLU A 46 5.06 10.10 -2.48
CA GLU A 46 5.46 11.12 -1.50
C GLU A 46 4.26 11.77 -0.79
N ASP A 47 3.09 11.84 -1.43
CA ASP A 47 1.89 12.44 -0.83
C ASP A 47 1.32 11.62 0.34
N ILE A 48 1.64 10.32 0.44
CA ILE A 48 1.25 9.46 1.57
C ILE A 48 2.34 9.32 2.64
N MET A 49 3.52 9.91 2.42
CA MET A 49 4.62 9.93 3.39
C MET A 49 4.37 10.96 4.50
N PRO A 50 5.10 10.90 5.64
CA PRO A 50 5.00 11.92 6.68
C PRO A 50 5.22 13.33 6.10
N GLY A 51 4.23 14.23 6.30
CA GLY A 51 4.24 15.58 5.74
C GLY A 51 3.67 15.70 4.31
N GLY A 52 3.36 14.58 3.66
CA GLY A 52 2.71 14.54 2.35
C GLY A 52 1.26 15.06 2.39
N ARG A 53 0.77 15.54 1.24
CA ARG A 53 -0.52 16.25 1.15
C ARG A 53 -1.72 15.33 1.44
N ALA A 54 -1.61 14.06 1.08
CA ALA A 54 -2.66 13.06 1.25
C ALA A 54 -2.54 12.28 2.57
N ARG A 55 -1.45 12.45 3.33
CA ARG A 55 -1.13 11.64 4.52
C ARG A 55 -2.29 11.50 5.50
N ARG A 56 -2.90 12.62 5.90
CA ARG A 56 -4.02 12.61 6.88
C ARG A 56 -5.24 11.86 6.37
N PHE A 57 -5.52 11.94 5.07
CA PHE A 57 -6.63 11.20 4.47
C PHE A 57 -6.32 9.71 4.42
N PHE A 58 -5.10 9.36 4.00
CA PHE A 58 -4.61 7.99 3.95
C PHE A 58 -4.61 7.30 5.33
N GLU A 59 -4.21 8.02 6.39
CA GLU A 59 -4.28 7.53 7.77
C GLU A 59 -5.72 7.21 8.19
N ARG A 60 -6.69 8.07 7.86
CA ARG A 60 -8.11 7.80 8.12
C ARG A 60 -8.61 6.57 7.36
N CYS A 61 -8.14 6.33 6.14
CA CYS A 61 -8.43 5.11 5.39
C CYS A 61 -7.85 3.87 6.08
N CYS A 62 -6.64 3.98 6.66
CA CYS A 62 -6.06 2.91 7.47
C CYS A 62 -6.89 2.62 8.73
N GLU A 63 -7.35 3.67 9.43
CA GLU A 63 -8.17 3.56 10.64
C GLU A 63 -9.48 2.82 10.42
N VAL A 64 -10.15 3.06 9.28
CA VAL A 64 -11.39 2.34 8.93
C VAL A 64 -11.14 0.95 8.34
N GLY A 65 -9.89 0.56 8.09
CA GLY A 65 -9.53 -0.76 7.56
C GLY A 65 -9.66 -0.88 6.04
N ASN A 66 -9.42 0.19 5.28
CA ASN A 66 -9.27 0.09 3.83
C ASN A 66 -8.10 -0.86 3.50
N LEU A 67 -8.37 -1.92 2.73
CA LEU A 67 -7.40 -3.00 2.49
C LEU A 67 -6.13 -2.49 1.79
N GLU A 68 -6.28 -1.59 0.81
CA GLU A 68 -5.17 -1.05 0.05
C GLU A 68 -4.34 -0.08 0.89
N ALA A 69 -5.00 0.82 1.64
CA ALA A 69 -4.31 1.75 2.53
C ALA A 69 -3.51 1.01 3.60
N VAL A 70 -4.11 0.02 4.26
CA VAL A 70 -3.45 -0.82 5.27
C VAL A 70 -2.28 -1.61 4.66
N TYR A 71 -2.43 -2.12 3.44
CA TYR A 71 -1.36 -2.81 2.72
C TYR A 71 -0.15 -1.88 2.50
N PHE A 72 -0.37 -0.72 1.88
CA PHE A 72 0.72 0.19 1.57
C PHE A 72 1.33 0.86 2.81
N GLU A 73 0.55 1.11 3.85
CA GLU A 73 1.10 1.59 5.13
C GLU A 73 2.01 0.54 5.77
N GLY A 74 1.64 -0.75 5.69
CA GLY A 74 2.50 -1.85 6.14
C GLY A 74 3.83 -1.89 5.38
N LEU A 75 3.81 -1.73 4.05
CA LEU A 75 5.04 -1.63 3.26
C LEU A 75 5.87 -0.40 3.65
N ARG A 76 5.23 0.77 3.80
CA ARG A 76 5.90 2.02 4.19
C ARG A 76 6.62 1.89 5.53
N LEU A 77 5.98 1.24 6.52
CA LEU A 77 6.57 1.00 7.83
C LEU A 77 7.84 0.14 7.74
N ALA A 78 7.79 -0.94 6.96
CA ALA A 78 8.95 -1.81 6.75
C ALA A 78 10.10 -1.09 6.01
N ILE A 79 9.78 -0.33 4.94
CA ILE A 79 10.78 0.28 4.05
C ILE A 79 11.37 1.55 4.66
N HIS A 80 10.53 2.48 5.13
CA HIS A 80 10.98 3.83 5.53
C HIS A 80 11.17 3.99 7.03
N SER A 81 10.41 3.26 7.85
CA SER A 81 10.53 3.35 9.31
C SER A 81 11.45 2.26 9.88
N GLY A 82 11.71 1.19 9.12
CA GLY A 82 12.48 0.03 9.56
C GLY A 82 11.75 -0.84 10.60
N ASP A 83 10.49 -0.51 10.93
CA ASP A 83 9.71 -1.23 11.93
C ASP A 83 8.97 -2.41 11.28
N ILE A 84 9.74 -3.48 11.05
CA ILE A 84 9.24 -4.71 10.43
C ILE A 84 8.14 -5.37 11.28
N ASN A 85 8.21 -5.27 12.61
CA ASN A 85 7.23 -5.89 13.50
C ASN A 85 5.87 -5.18 13.39
N LEU A 86 5.87 -3.85 13.42
CA LEU A 86 4.65 -3.07 13.24
C LEU A 86 4.09 -3.23 11.82
N ALA A 87 4.96 -3.34 10.80
CA ALA A 87 4.55 -3.64 9.43
C ALA A 87 3.81 -4.99 9.34
N ILE A 88 4.35 -6.05 9.96
CA ILE A 88 3.68 -7.36 10.02
C ILE A 88 2.34 -7.24 10.74
N GLU A 89 2.28 -6.59 11.91
CA GLU A 89 1.04 -6.41 12.66
C GLU A 89 -0.03 -5.71 11.82
N MET A 90 0.36 -4.66 11.09
CA MET A 90 -0.52 -3.90 10.20
C MET A 90 -1.07 -4.79 9.07
N LEU A 91 -0.20 -5.54 8.40
CA LEU A 91 -0.56 -6.38 7.26
C LEU A 91 -1.43 -7.58 7.63
N VAL A 92 -1.20 -8.18 8.80
CA VAL A 92 -1.98 -9.34 9.30
C VAL A 92 -3.46 -8.98 9.54
N ARG A 93 -3.79 -7.70 9.76
CA ARG A 93 -5.19 -7.26 9.88
C ARG A 93 -6.00 -7.56 8.61
N ASN A 94 -5.34 -7.63 7.46
CA ASN A 94 -5.98 -7.91 6.17
C ASN A 94 -5.89 -9.38 5.76
N ASP A 95 -5.36 -10.26 6.62
CA ASP A 95 -4.93 -11.62 6.24
C ASP A 95 -6.00 -12.43 5.51
N LYS A 96 -7.26 -12.34 5.92
CA LYS A 96 -8.35 -13.11 5.29
C LYS A 96 -8.86 -12.50 3.99
N GLY A 97 -8.71 -11.18 3.81
CA GLY A 97 -9.33 -10.42 2.72
C GLY A 97 -8.39 -9.99 1.61
N HIS A 98 -7.07 -10.02 1.85
CA HIS A 98 -6.10 -9.44 0.94
C HIS A 98 -4.81 -10.27 0.83
N GLY A 99 -4.73 -11.10 -0.22
CA GLY A 99 -3.60 -12.00 -0.43
C GLY A 99 -2.24 -11.32 -0.51
N LYS A 100 -2.15 -10.10 -1.07
CA LYS A 100 -0.88 -9.34 -1.07
C LYS A 100 -0.42 -9.00 0.34
N SER A 101 -1.33 -8.60 1.24
CA SER A 101 -0.97 -8.29 2.62
C SER A 101 -0.46 -9.51 3.36
N THR A 102 -1.13 -10.66 3.23
CA THR A 102 -0.66 -11.92 3.84
C THR A 102 0.72 -12.30 3.33
N LEU A 103 0.93 -12.25 2.01
CA LEU A 103 2.18 -12.67 1.39
C LEU A 103 3.34 -11.72 1.74
N ALA A 104 3.09 -10.41 1.76
CA ALA A 104 4.05 -9.41 2.21
C ALA A 104 4.41 -9.59 3.68
N ALA A 105 3.44 -9.85 4.56
CA ALA A 105 3.69 -10.15 5.97
C ALA A 105 4.57 -11.40 6.13
N ALA A 106 4.33 -12.45 5.33
CA ALA A 106 5.15 -13.66 5.33
C ALA A 106 6.60 -13.38 4.91
N PHE A 107 6.81 -12.55 3.88
CA PHE A 107 8.14 -12.12 3.46
C PHE A 107 8.85 -11.31 4.57
N PHE A 108 8.14 -10.38 5.20
CA PHE A 108 8.69 -9.60 6.31
C PHE A 108 9.02 -10.46 7.53
N ALA A 109 8.22 -11.48 7.85
CA ALA A 109 8.54 -12.45 8.90
C ALA A 109 9.79 -13.29 8.57
N ILE A 110 10.04 -13.61 7.29
CA ILE A 110 11.32 -14.21 6.87
C ILE A 110 12.46 -13.21 7.13
N CYS A 111 12.31 -11.95 6.71
CA CYS A 111 13.32 -10.92 6.88
C CYS A 111 13.67 -10.63 8.34
N SER A 112 12.71 -10.73 9.26
CA SER A 112 12.94 -10.58 10.70
C SER A 112 13.54 -11.84 11.36
N GLY A 113 13.63 -12.95 10.63
CA GLY A 113 14.13 -14.23 11.13
C GLY A 113 13.07 -15.09 11.84
N ASP A 114 11.81 -14.63 11.95
CA ASP A 114 10.71 -15.40 12.52
C ASP A 114 10.13 -16.40 11.50
N ARG A 115 10.85 -17.50 11.31
CA ARG A 115 10.45 -18.59 10.42
C ARG A 115 9.13 -19.25 10.83
N LYS A 116 8.80 -19.23 12.13
CA LYS A 116 7.56 -19.83 12.64
C LYS A 116 6.37 -19.00 12.20
N GLN A 117 6.42 -17.68 12.40
CA GLN A 117 5.39 -16.76 11.94
C GLN A 117 5.27 -16.77 10.42
N ALA A 118 6.39 -16.76 9.69
CA ALA A 118 6.38 -16.88 8.23
C ALA A 118 5.64 -18.14 7.76
N SER A 119 5.91 -19.30 8.38
CA SER A 119 5.24 -20.56 8.05
C SER A 119 3.73 -20.50 8.29
N VAL A 120 3.29 -19.88 9.40
CA VAL A 120 1.87 -19.69 9.70
C VAL A 120 1.20 -18.80 8.65
N LEU A 121 1.86 -17.71 8.23
CA LEU A 121 1.32 -16.79 7.23
C LEU A 121 1.23 -17.41 5.84
N PHE A 122 2.21 -18.24 5.44
CA PHE A 122 2.15 -19.01 4.19
C PHE A 122 1.02 -20.04 4.18
N GLN A 123 0.76 -20.69 5.32
CA GLN A 123 -0.38 -21.58 5.47
C GLN A 123 -1.69 -20.80 5.38
N SER A 124 -1.79 -19.64 6.06
CA SER A 124 -2.96 -18.77 5.96
C SER A 124 -3.22 -18.31 4.53
N PHE A 125 -2.16 -17.94 3.81
CA PHE A 125 -2.25 -17.60 2.38
C PHE A 125 -2.83 -18.76 1.57
N SER A 126 -2.29 -19.97 1.76
CA SER A 126 -2.73 -21.15 1.03
C SER A 126 -4.20 -21.50 1.28
N VAL A 127 -4.67 -21.30 2.52
CA VAL A 127 -6.07 -21.56 2.91
C VAL A 127 -7.03 -20.51 2.34
N ASN A 128 -6.65 -19.23 2.36
CA ASN A 128 -7.57 -18.13 2.05
C ASN A 128 -7.47 -17.61 0.61
N HIS A 129 -6.30 -17.74 -0.04
CA HIS A 129 -6.00 -17.01 -1.29
C HIS A 129 -5.58 -17.89 -2.46
N GLY A 130 -5.33 -19.18 -2.23
CA GLY A 130 -4.86 -20.15 -3.23
C GLY A 130 -3.44 -20.65 -2.94
N GLY A 131 -3.04 -21.75 -3.57
CA GLY A 131 -1.75 -22.40 -3.31
C GLY A 131 -0.55 -21.54 -3.73
N LEU A 132 0.55 -21.63 -2.96
CA LEU A 132 1.79 -20.89 -3.25
C LEU A 132 2.46 -21.24 -4.60
N GLN A 133 2.14 -22.41 -5.16
CA GLN A 133 2.69 -22.87 -6.44
C GLN A 133 1.87 -22.36 -7.64
N GLU A 134 0.73 -21.74 -7.38
CA GLU A 134 -0.16 -21.24 -8.42
C GLU A 134 0.38 -19.96 -9.07
N GLU A 135 -0.06 -19.70 -10.29
CA GLU A 135 0.29 -18.48 -11.02
C GLU A 135 -0.15 -17.21 -10.28
N LYS A 136 -1.29 -17.26 -9.59
CA LYS A 136 -1.79 -16.15 -8.76
C LYS A 136 -0.79 -15.76 -7.67
N ALA A 137 -0.19 -16.72 -6.97
CA ALA A 137 0.79 -16.43 -5.93
C ALA A 137 2.05 -15.77 -6.52
N ARG A 138 2.51 -16.23 -7.70
CA ARG A 138 3.63 -15.61 -8.43
C ARG A 138 3.31 -14.19 -8.86
N PHE A 139 2.11 -13.95 -9.38
CA PHE A 139 1.64 -12.63 -9.77
C PHE A 139 1.65 -11.66 -8.58
N LEU A 140 1.05 -12.04 -7.46
CA LEU A 140 1.03 -11.22 -6.23
C LEU A 140 2.44 -10.95 -5.70
N GLY A 141 3.33 -11.95 -5.75
CA GLY A 141 4.74 -11.76 -5.39
C GLY A 141 5.46 -10.74 -6.27
N ASN A 142 5.18 -10.74 -7.59
CA ASN A 142 5.72 -9.73 -8.50
C ASN A 142 5.15 -8.34 -8.23
N GLU A 143 3.85 -8.22 -7.95
CA GLU A 143 3.25 -6.94 -7.55
C GLU A 143 3.89 -6.38 -6.28
N ILE A 144 4.05 -7.19 -5.23
CA ILE A 144 4.72 -6.76 -3.99
C ILE A 144 6.14 -6.26 -4.27
N LYS A 145 6.89 -6.96 -5.12
CA LYS A 145 8.23 -6.53 -5.53
C LYS A 145 8.21 -5.16 -6.21
N TRP A 146 7.25 -4.93 -7.11
CA TRP A 146 7.08 -3.64 -7.77
C TRP A 146 6.65 -2.54 -6.80
N ASP A 147 5.73 -2.82 -5.90
CA ASP A 147 5.25 -1.87 -4.88
C ASP A 147 6.40 -1.42 -3.97
N ILE A 148 7.23 -2.37 -3.50
CA ILE A 148 8.45 -2.07 -2.73
C ILE A 148 9.41 -1.20 -3.54
N PHE A 149 9.60 -1.52 -4.83
CA PHE A 149 10.48 -0.75 -5.71
C PHE A 149 10.00 0.70 -5.85
N ILE A 150 8.71 0.92 -6.11
CA ILE A 150 8.11 2.26 -6.21
C ILE A 150 8.29 3.04 -4.91
N LEU A 151 7.92 2.45 -3.77
CA LEU A 151 8.03 3.13 -2.47
C LEU A 151 9.49 3.49 -2.12
N ASN A 152 10.44 2.64 -2.49
CA ASN A 152 11.85 2.87 -2.22
C ASN A 152 12.51 3.90 -3.17
N GLN A 153 11.85 4.30 -4.27
CA GLN A 153 12.40 5.32 -5.15
C GLN A 153 12.37 6.70 -4.49
N ASN A 154 13.52 7.38 -4.56
CA ASN A 154 13.65 8.79 -4.24
C ASN A 154 13.56 9.57 -5.57
N PRO A 155 12.50 10.37 -5.82
CA PRO A 155 12.29 11.00 -7.13
C PRO A 155 13.34 12.04 -7.51
N ARG A 156 14.25 12.42 -6.60
CA ARG A 156 15.41 13.27 -6.95
C ARG A 156 16.32 12.66 -8.02
N TYR A 157 16.24 11.35 -8.25
CA TYR A 157 17.06 10.67 -9.27
C TYR A 157 16.32 10.41 -10.59
N LEU A 158 15.05 10.81 -10.74
CA LEU A 158 14.31 10.67 -12.00
C LEU A 158 14.40 11.90 -12.91
N TYR A 159 14.86 13.05 -12.38
CA TYR A 159 15.14 14.28 -13.14
C TYR A 159 16.57 14.80 -12.90
N GLY A 160 17.51 13.90 -12.61
CA GLY A 160 18.89 14.26 -12.26
C GLY A 160 19.96 14.05 -13.34
N ASP A 161 19.68 13.27 -14.40
CA ASP A 161 20.67 12.94 -15.44
C ASP A 161 20.33 13.54 -16.81
N VAL A 162 19.98 14.82 -16.82
CA VAL A 162 20.19 15.65 -18.02
C VAL A 162 21.00 16.86 -17.57
N PHE A 163 22.22 16.95 -18.09
CA PHE A 163 23.25 17.99 -17.87
C PHE A 163 24.12 17.81 -16.61
N VAL A 164 25.20 17.02 -16.73
CA VAL A 164 26.56 17.57 -16.88
C VAL A 164 27.38 16.61 -17.77
N SER A 165 27.63 17.03 -19.01
CA SER A 165 28.74 16.52 -19.81
C SER A 165 29.80 17.62 -19.84
N ARG A 166 31.02 17.23 -19.45
CA ARG A 166 32.30 17.95 -19.44
C ARG A 166 32.65 18.70 -18.17
#